data_AF-A0A671RZF6-F1
#
_entry.id   AF-A0A671RZF6-F1
#
_cell.length_a   1.000
_cell.length_b   1.000
_cell.length_c   1.000
_cell.angle_alpha   90.00
_cell.angle_beta   90.00
_cell.angle_gamma   90.00
#
_symmetry.space_group_name_H-M   'P 1'
#
loop_
_entity.id
_entity.type
_entity.pdbx_description
1 polymer ?
#
loop_
_entity_poly.entity_id
_entity_poly.type
_entity_poly.pdbx_seq_one_letter_code
_entity_poly.pdbx_strand_id
1 'polypeptide(L)'
;HLYLSTTLQLIGGNEGDRFLFTGESNGASLCRMWVWVGPSQVKAVRAWLSDGQHTEFSFRPGERIATLSLWGNGNGTRLGAIKFKTNKEREFFVKMTSWGLKTEYPMDVGSGFCQGLVGNSGQDIDCMGFLFLNNIQSIVLCDVRYPTIKQVTPQVAVEEIKSVTYKNKTSKIIQTNTWSMSENITAKFKVDVKAGIPDIAEVSTGFSTSVGVENTYSRVHTSERTETLSTNIDIPPGKKMNVKITIGRCSFDLPYTGTVRMTCSNGSMFSFQTTGKYKGITYTDI
;
A
#
# COMPACT_ATOMS: atom_id res chain seq x y z
N HIS A 1 -2.64 27.80 -11.15
CA HIS A 1 -2.86 27.43 -9.74
C HIS A 1 -2.20 26.09 -9.47
N LEU A 2 -1.27 26.02 -8.51
CA LEU A 2 -0.73 24.74 -8.03
C LEU A 2 -1.72 24.14 -7.03
N TYR A 3 -2.31 23.00 -7.35
CA TYR A 3 -3.15 22.26 -6.40
C TYR A 3 -2.26 21.43 -5.47
N LEU A 4 -2.50 21.52 -4.16
CA LEU A 4 -1.80 20.69 -3.16
C LEU A 4 -2.46 19.31 -3.08
N SER A 5 -1.65 18.30 -2.78
CA SER A 5 -2.13 16.93 -2.52
C SER A 5 -2.71 16.75 -1.14
N THR A 6 -2.46 17.69 -0.23
CA THR A 6 -2.98 17.68 1.14
C THR A 6 -3.91 18.85 1.42
N THR A 7 -4.79 18.67 2.41
CA THR A 7 -5.62 19.71 3.01
C THR A 7 -5.37 19.75 4.51
N LEU A 8 -5.28 20.97 5.05
CA LEU A 8 -5.01 21.26 6.45
C LEU A 8 -5.73 22.54 6.85
N GLN A 9 -6.45 22.49 7.96
CA GLN A 9 -7.00 23.66 8.60
C GLN A 9 -6.70 23.60 10.10
N LEU A 10 -6.05 24.64 10.61
CA LEU A 10 -5.69 24.77 12.03
C LEU A 10 -6.81 25.49 12.77
N ILE A 11 -7.19 24.98 13.95
CA ILE A 11 -8.13 25.64 14.85
C ILE A 11 -7.49 25.82 16.22
N GLY A 12 -7.59 27.03 16.76
CA GLY A 12 -7.03 27.41 18.06
C GLY A 12 -6.52 28.85 18.07
N GLY A 13 -5.50 29.11 18.90
CA GLY A 13 -4.80 30.40 18.96
C GLY A 13 -3.50 30.45 18.17
N ASN A 14 -2.84 31.60 18.24
CA ASN A 14 -1.64 31.92 17.45
C ASN A 14 -0.32 31.82 18.24
N GLU A 15 -0.39 31.46 19.52
CA GLU A 15 0.78 31.29 20.39
C GLU A 15 1.43 29.91 20.20
N GLY A 16 2.46 29.63 21.00
CA GLY A 16 3.14 28.33 21.06
C GLY A 16 4.16 28.10 19.96
N ASP A 17 4.91 27.02 20.10
CA ASP A 17 5.92 26.60 19.14
C ASP A 17 5.32 25.65 18.10
N ARG A 18 5.73 25.84 16.84
CA ARG A 18 5.23 25.03 15.73
C ARG A 18 5.68 23.57 15.85
N PHE A 19 4.75 22.65 15.61
CA PHE A 19 5.06 21.22 15.40
C PHE A 19 4.53 20.71 14.06
N LEU A 20 5.23 19.74 13.50
CA LEU A 20 4.88 19.01 12.28
C LEU A 20 5.14 17.52 12.51
N PHE A 21 4.08 16.73 12.67
CA PHE A 21 4.16 15.29 12.90
C PHE A 21 3.37 14.54 11.83
N THR A 22 4.02 14.22 10.71
CA THR A 22 3.36 13.78 9.48
C THR A 22 4.14 12.68 8.77
N GLY A 23 3.43 11.75 8.12
CA GLY A 23 3.99 10.71 7.26
C GLY A 23 4.19 11.11 5.80
N GLU A 24 4.28 12.41 5.48
CA GLU A 24 4.44 12.90 4.10
C GLU A 24 5.68 12.34 3.39
N SER A 25 6.73 11.97 4.13
CA SER A 25 7.96 11.43 3.52
C SER A 25 7.86 9.95 3.13
N ASN A 26 6.96 9.18 3.73
CA ASN A 26 6.94 7.71 3.62
C ASN A 26 5.53 7.11 3.45
N GLY A 27 4.49 7.94 3.36
CA GLY A 27 3.10 7.52 3.24
C GLY A 27 2.52 6.91 4.52
N ALA A 28 3.17 7.08 5.67
CA ALA A 28 2.58 6.68 6.94
C ALA A 28 1.34 7.53 7.24
N SER A 29 0.35 6.94 7.91
CA SER A 29 -0.86 7.65 8.32
C SER A 29 -1.09 7.51 9.81
N LEU A 30 -1.84 8.46 10.38
CA LEU A 30 -2.30 8.39 11.76
C LEU A 30 -2.99 7.04 12.02
N CYS A 31 -2.43 6.27 12.94
CA CYS A 31 -2.94 4.96 13.32
C CYS A 31 -3.50 4.95 14.75
N ARG A 32 -3.18 5.98 15.55
CA ARG A 32 -3.65 6.17 16.93
C ARG A 32 -3.43 7.59 17.44
N MET A 33 -4.28 8.00 18.38
CA MET A 33 -4.12 9.25 19.12
C MET A 33 -4.62 9.14 20.56
N TRP A 34 -3.93 9.79 21.49
CA TRP A 34 -4.37 10.09 22.85
C TRP A 34 -4.50 11.59 23.01
N VAL A 35 -5.55 12.01 23.72
CA VAL A 35 -5.86 13.43 23.95
C VAL A 35 -6.15 13.62 25.42
N TRP A 36 -5.40 14.51 26.06
CA TRP A 36 -5.69 14.97 27.41
C TRP A 36 -6.41 16.30 27.31
N VAL A 37 -7.42 16.50 28.15
CA VAL A 37 -8.24 17.71 28.19
C VAL A 37 -8.14 18.36 29.57
N GLY A 38 -8.06 19.69 29.56
CA GLY A 38 -8.17 20.53 30.74
C GLY A 38 -9.53 21.22 30.83
N PRO A 39 -9.70 22.12 31.82
CA PRO A 39 -10.94 22.88 32.03
C PRO A 39 -11.37 23.71 30.81
N SER A 40 -10.41 24.30 30.09
CA SER A 40 -10.66 25.25 29.00
C SER A 40 -9.81 24.98 27.75
N GLN A 41 -9.19 23.80 27.64
CA GLN A 41 -8.28 23.48 26.53
C GLN A 41 -8.14 21.97 26.30
N VAL A 42 -7.64 21.61 25.12
CA VAL A 42 -6.89 20.38 24.90
C VAL A 42 -5.48 20.58 25.49
N LYS A 43 -5.14 19.76 26.47
CA LYS A 43 -3.91 19.89 27.26
C LYS A 43 -2.70 19.32 26.53
N ALA A 44 -2.86 18.13 25.94
CA ALA A 44 -1.79 17.45 25.22
C ALA A 44 -2.37 16.47 24.22
N VAL A 45 -1.58 16.15 23.19
CA VAL A 45 -1.88 15.11 22.22
C VAL A 45 -0.66 14.22 22.03
N ARG A 46 -0.85 12.91 22.08
CA ARG A 46 0.16 11.93 21.67
C ARG A 46 -0.36 11.18 20.48
N ALA A 47 0.38 11.16 19.39
CA ALA A 47 -0.03 10.52 18.14
C ALA A 47 0.98 9.46 17.71
N TRP A 48 0.50 8.47 16.97
CA TRP A 48 1.33 7.44 16.35
C TRP A 48 0.96 7.30 14.88
N LEU A 49 1.97 7.13 14.05
CA LEU A 49 1.82 6.83 12.63
C LEU A 49 1.96 5.32 12.40
N SER A 50 1.52 4.84 11.23
CA SER A 50 1.45 3.42 10.89
C SER A 50 2.80 2.69 10.78
N ASP A 51 3.92 3.40 10.93
CA ASP A 51 5.28 2.87 10.95
C ASP A 51 5.78 2.51 12.36
N GLY A 52 4.94 2.59 13.41
CA GLY A 52 5.20 2.15 14.79
C GLY A 52 4.21 1.10 15.36
N GLN A 53 4.52 0.45 16.50
CA GLN A 53 3.66 -0.56 17.18
C GLN A 53 2.63 0.05 18.17
N HIS A 54 1.77 -0.77 18.83
CA HIS A 54 1.18 -0.65 20.21
C HIS A 54 -0.34 -0.99 20.37
N THR A 55 -0.95 -0.76 21.58
CA THR A 55 -2.22 -1.32 22.17
C THR A 55 -3.40 -0.41 22.71
N GLU A 56 -3.94 0.66 22.06
CA GLU A 56 -5.32 1.24 22.30
C GLU A 56 -5.70 2.40 21.32
N PHE A 57 -6.97 2.91 21.28
CA PHE A 57 -7.70 3.44 20.08
C PHE A 57 -6.89 3.43 18.79
N SER A 58 -6.96 2.29 18.14
CA SER A 58 -6.26 2.04 16.89
C SER A 58 -7.25 2.05 15.75
N PHE A 59 -6.90 2.74 14.68
CA PHE A 59 -7.62 2.57 13.41
C PHE A 59 -7.50 1.10 13.01
N ARG A 60 -8.65 0.47 12.72
CA ARG A 60 -8.67 -0.88 12.17
C ARG A 60 -8.14 -0.85 10.72
N PRO A 61 -7.63 -1.96 10.17
CA PRO A 61 -7.30 -2.03 8.75
C PRO A 61 -8.49 -1.54 7.89
N GLY A 62 -8.22 -0.61 6.98
CA GLY A 62 -9.24 -0.03 6.09
C GLY A 62 -10.11 1.07 6.71
N GLU A 63 -9.89 1.40 7.98
CA GLU A 63 -10.61 2.48 8.65
C GLU A 63 -9.98 3.84 8.35
N ARG A 64 -10.85 4.81 8.06
CA ARG A 64 -10.49 6.20 7.75
C ARG A 64 -11.47 7.15 8.41
N ILE A 65 -11.01 8.38 8.64
CA ILE A 65 -11.88 9.45 9.16
C ILE A 65 -12.86 9.83 8.04
N ALA A 66 -14.16 9.81 8.35
CA ALA A 66 -15.24 10.18 7.44
C ALA A 66 -15.72 11.61 7.69
N THR A 67 -15.71 12.06 8.94
CA THR A 67 -15.98 13.45 9.32
C THR A 67 -15.05 13.86 10.45
N LEU A 68 -14.65 15.13 10.46
CA LEU A 68 -13.89 15.75 11.54
C LEU A 68 -14.48 17.12 11.82
N SER A 69 -14.62 17.43 13.09
CA SER A 69 -14.94 18.76 13.59
C SER A 69 -13.96 19.14 14.68
N LEU A 70 -13.52 20.39 14.66
CA LEU A 70 -12.69 20.98 15.70
C LEU A 70 -13.41 22.18 16.32
N TRP A 71 -13.08 22.49 17.56
CA TRP A 71 -13.53 23.70 18.23
C TRP A 71 -12.32 24.40 18.84
N GLY A 72 -12.30 25.72 18.76
CA GLY A 72 -11.50 26.50 19.68
C GLY A 72 -12.11 26.46 21.10
N ASN A 73 -11.37 26.93 22.09
CA ASN A 73 -11.88 27.04 23.46
C ASN A 73 -12.96 28.13 23.66
N GLY A 74 -13.29 28.90 22.63
CA GLY A 74 -14.27 29.99 22.68
C GLY A 74 -13.67 31.38 22.88
N ASN A 75 -12.41 31.48 23.32
CA ASN A 75 -11.66 32.75 23.39
C ASN A 75 -10.63 32.89 22.27
N GLY A 76 -10.51 31.89 21.39
CA GLY A 76 -9.57 31.90 20.26
C GLY A 76 -8.11 31.75 20.67
N THR A 77 -7.83 31.19 21.85
CA THR A 77 -6.45 31.06 22.36
C THR A 77 -5.92 29.64 22.35
N ARG A 78 -6.79 28.64 22.49
CA ARG A 78 -6.44 27.21 22.54
C ARG A 78 -7.41 26.37 21.72
N LEU A 79 -6.98 25.17 21.34
CA LEU A 79 -7.90 24.13 20.87
C LEU A 79 -8.79 23.66 22.04
N GLY A 80 -10.09 23.51 21.81
CA GLY A 80 -11.09 23.21 22.85
C GLY A 80 -11.74 21.82 22.72
N ALA A 81 -11.88 21.28 21.50
CA ALA A 81 -12.41 19.95 21.29
C ALA A 81 -12.01 19.35 19.93
N ILE A 82 -12.06 18.01 19.87
CA ILE A 82 -11.84 17.20 18.68
C ILE A 82 -12.96 16.16 18.62
N LYS A 83 -13.71 16.16 17.51
CA LYS A 83 -14.72 15.15 17.22
C LYS A 83 -14.48 14.55 15.85
N PHE A 84 -14.44 13.23 15.73
CA PHE A 84 -14.48 12.60 14.42
C PHE A 84 -15.31 11.32 14.41
N LYS A 85 -15.86 11.00 13.24
CA LYS A 85 -16.45 9.70 12.94
C LYS A 85 -15.64 9.00 11.87
N THR A 86 -15.54 7.69 11.94
CA THR A 86 -14.87 6.89 10.92
C THR A 86 -15.86 6.31 9.91
N ASN A 87 -15.35 5.83 8.77
CA ASN A 87 -16.13 5.05 7.80
C ASN A 87 -16.62 3.69 8.33
N LYS A 88 -16.32 3.36 9.59
CA LYS A 88 -16.81 2.19 10.31
C LYS A 88 -17.75 2.59 11.46
N GLU A 89 -18.31 3.81 11.38
CA GLU A 89 -19.29 4.36 12.32
C GLU A 89 -18.80 4.48 13.77
N ARG A 90 -17.48 4.37 14.00
CA ARG A 90 -16.90 4.64 15.32
C ARG A 90 -16.77 6.14 15.52
N GLU A 91 -17.17 6.62 16.67
CA GLU A 91 -17.05 8.03 17.06
C GLU A 91 -15.96 8.19 18.13
N PHE A 92 -15.17 9.25 17.98
CA PHE A 92 -14.26 9.76 19.00
C PHE A 92 -14.63 11.21 19.26
N PHE A 93 -14.88 11.55 20.53
CA PHE A 93 -15.19 12.91 20.90
C PHE A 93 -14.55 13.25 22.24
N VAL A 94 -13.66 14.23 22.23
CA VAL A 94 -13.00 14.78 23.43
C VAL A 94 -13.17 16.28 23.42
N LYS A 95 -13.42 16.85 24.60
CA LYS A 95 -13.66 18.28 24.80
C LYS A 95 -13.15 18.72 26.15
N MET A 96 -12.84 20.02 26.25
CA MET A 96 -12.60 20.70 27.52
C MET A 96 -13.74 20.46 28.52
N THR A 97 -13.41 20.40 29.81
CA THR A 97 -14.31 19.86 30.84
C THR A 97 -15.19 20.91 31.52
N SER A 98 -14.79 22.19 31.50
CA SER A 98 -15.52 23.26 32.21
C SER A 98 -16.14 24.27 31.26
N TRP A 99 -15.41 24.75 30.26
CA TRP A 99 -15.94 25.75 29.32
C TRP A 99 -16.85 25.08 28.29
N GLY A 100 -17.95 25.76 27.94
CA GLY A 100 -18.89 25.27 26.93
C GLY A 100 -18.38 25.48 25.50
N LEU A 101 -18.62 24.51 24.61
CA LEU A 101 -18.30 24.64 23.19
C LEU A 101 -19.10 25.78 22.54
N LYS A 102 -18.45 26.51 21.64
CA LYS A 102 -19.02 27.61 20.86
C LYS A 102 -19.14 27.17 19.40
N THR A 103 -18.49 27.89 18.48
CA THR A 103 -18.48 27.59 17.05
C THR A 103 -17.81 26.24 16.76
N GLU A 104 -18.57 25.34 16.13
CA GLU A 104 -18.04 24.13 15.50
C GLU A 104 -17.40 24.50 14.16
N TYR A 105 -16.22 23.95 13.89
CA TYR A 105 -15.56 24.04 12.61
C TYR A 105 -15.52 22.64 11.99
N PRO A 106 -16.46 22.30 11.09
CA PRO A 106 -16.38 21.09 10.27
C PRO A 106 -15.19 21.19 9.30
N MET A 107 -14.41 20.12 9.20
CA MET A 107 -13.20 20.05 8.38
C MET A 107 -13.46 19.26 7.11
N ASP A 108 -12.86 19.69 6.00
CA ASP A 108 -12.72 18.85 4.81
C ASP A 108 -11.66 17.78 5.06
N VAL A 109 -12.10 16.52 5.16
CA VAL A 109 -11.23 15.38 5.43
C VAL A 109 -10.65 14.76 4.15
N GLY A 110 -10.99 15.28 2.97
CA GLY A 110 -10.57 14.75 1.68
C GLY A 110 -10.83 13.25 1.58
N SER A 111 -9.76 12.48 1.32
CA SER A 111 -9.84 11.02 1.23
C SER A 111 -10.12 10.30 2.56
N GLY A 112 -10.04 11.02 3.69
CA GLY A 112 -10.03 10.46 5.05
C GLY A 112 -8.70 9.84 5.47
N PHE A 113 -7.68 9.86 4.59
CA PHE A 113 -6.33 9.41 4.89
C PHE A 113 -5.54 10.50 5.61
N CYS A 114 -5.58 10.47 6.95
CA CYS A 114 -4.86 11.42 7.80
C CYS A 114 -3.36 11.07 7.83
N GLN A 115 -2.52 11.92 7.24
CA GLN A 115 -1.06 11.77 7.26
C GLN A 115 -0.43 12.20 8.58
N GLY A 116 -1.15 12.94 9.43
CA GLY A 116 -0.64 13.34 10.74
C GLY A 116 -1.27 14.62 11.28
N LEU A 117 -0.55 15.25 12.20
CA LEU A 117 -1.01 16.43 12.95
C LEU A 117 -0.03 17.59 12.75
N VAL A 118 -0.58 18.79 12.60
CA VAL A 118 0.17 20.04 12.45
C VAL A 118 -0.44 21.07 13.38
N GLY A 119 0.37 21.92 14.00
CA GLY A 119 -0.14 22.95 14.90
C GLY A 119 0.95 23.69 15.65
N ASN A 120 0.52 24.37 16.71
CA ASN A 120 1.40 25.02 17.67
C ASN A 120 1.09 24.52 19.09
N SER A 121 2.12 24.40 19.91
CA SER A 121 1.99 23.97 21.30
C SER A 121 3.02 24.62 22.21
N GLY A 122 2.65 24.80 23.47
CA GLY A 122 3.55 25.12 24.57
C GLY A 122 3.18 24.29 25.80
N GLN A 123 2.61 24.93 26.82
CA GLN A 123 2.05 24.20 27.97
C GLN A 123 0.75 23.46 27.65
N ASP A 124 0.06 23.88 26.59
CA ASP A 124 -1.20 23.35 26.09
C ASP A 124 -1.11 23.21 24.55
N ILE A 125 -2.16 22.69 23.91
CA ILE A 125 -2.30 22.77 22.45
C ILE A 125 -2.94 24.11 22.06
N ASP A 126 -2.11 25.03 21.57
CA ASP A 126 -2.52 26.36 21.12
C ASP A 126 -3.42 26.26 19.90
N CYS A 127 -2.96 25.59 18.85
CA CYS A 127 -3.78 25.21 17.71
C CYS A 127 -3.36 23.86 17.15
N MET A 128 -4.28 23.16 16.50
CA MET A 128 -3.98 21.93 15.79
C MET A 128 -4.94 21.72 14.64
N GLY A 129 -4.47 21.04 13.60
CA GLY A 129 -5.23 20.50 12.50
C GLY A 129 -4.75 19.11 12.11
N PHE A 130 -5.59 18.41 11.37
CA PHE A 130 -5.30 17.09 10.83
C PHE A 130 -4.93 17.26 9.35
N LEU A 131 -3.77 16.74 8.97
CA LEU A 131 -3.32 16.81 7.58
C LEU A 131 -3.90 15.63 6.82
N PHE A 132 -4.83 15.87 5.91
CA PHE A 132 -5.43 14.82 5.09
C PHE A 132 -4.88 14.85 3.67
N LEU A 133 -4.70 13.68 3.08
CA LEU A 133 -4.57 13.59 1.63
C LEU A 133 -5.93 13.91 0.98
N ASN A 134 -5.91 14.74 -0.05
CA ASN A 134 -7.10 15.05 -0.85
C ASN A 134 -7.71 13.79 -1.46
N ASN A 135 -8.93 13.90 -1.98
CA ASN A 135 -9.64 12.79 -2.62
C ASN A 135 -8.74 12.08 -3.63
N ILE A 136 -8.52 10.78 -3.42
CA ILE A 136 -7.60 9.98 -4.25
C ILE A 136 -8.38 9.43 -5.43
N GLN A 137 -7.86 9.66 -6.64
CA GLN A 137 -8.38 9.10 -7.87
C GLN A 137 -7.74 7.74 -8.18
N SER A 138 -6.43 7.61 -7.99
CA SER A 138 -5.71 6.35 -8.25
C SER A 138 -4.47 6.20 -7.37
N ILE A 139 -4.10 4.94 -7.12
CA ILE A 139 -2.84 4.57 -6.45
C ILE A 139 -2.14 3.52 -7.28
N VAL A 140 -0.91 3.80 -7.67
CA VAL A 140 -0.09 2.91 -8.51
C VAL A 140 1.27 2.68 -7.84
N LEU A 141 1.65 1.43 -7.65
CA LEU A 141 3.04 1.04 -7.41
C LEU A 141 3.76 0.97 -8.77
N CYS A 142 4.74 1.83 -8.99
CA CYS A 142 5.48 1.95 -10.24
C CYS A 142 6.99 1.94 -9.98
N ASP A 143 7.79 2.05 -11.05
CA ASP A 143 9.26 2.04 -10.99
C ASP A 143 9.82 0.82 -10.24
N VAL A 144 9.14 -0.33 -10.36
CA VAL A 144 9.46 -1.54 -9.60
C VAL A 144 10.75 -2.16 -10.10
N ARG A 145 11.66 -2.47 -9.16
CA ARG A 145 12.94 -3.15 -9.43
C ARG A 145 13.12 -4.33 -8.49
N TYR A 146 13.79 -5.37 -8.99
CA TYR A 146 14.16 -6.58 -8.23
C TYR A 146 15.69 -6.66 -8.11
N PRO A 147 16.29 -6.06 -7.06
CA PRO A 147 17.75 -5.85 -7.02
C PRO A 147 18.57 -7.14 -7.07
N THR A 148 18.03 -8.24 -6.55
CA THR A 148 18.75 -9.52 -6.42
C THR A 148 18.40 -10.52 -7.51
N ILE A 149 17.56 -10.19 -8.49
CA ILE A 149 17.04 -11.18 -9.46
C ILE A 149 18.15 -11.91 -10.24
N LYS A 150 19.24 -11.21 -10.57
CA LYS A 150 20.40 -11.76 -11.29
C LYS A 150 21.30 -12.65 -10.42
N GLN A 151 21.15 -12.58 -9.10
CA GLN A 151 21.94 -13.34 -8.12
C GLN A 151 21.21 -14.61 -7.66
N VAL A 152 19.91 -14.72 -7.94
CA VAL A 152 19.11 -15.88 -7.54
C VAL A 152 19.27 -16.98 -8.57
N THR A 153 19.74 -18.14 -8.12
CA THR A 153 19.64 -19.39 -8.87
C THR A 153 18.20 -19.88 -8.78
N PRO A 154 17.45 -19.93 -9.89
CA PRO A 154 16.07 -20.36 -9.85
C PRO A 154 15.97 -21.84 -9.46
N GLN A 155 15.14 -22.14 -8.47
CA GLN A 155 14.82 -23.52 -8.11
C GLN A 155 13.62 -23.97 -8.95
N VAL A 156 13.91 -24.78 -9.98
CA VAL A 156 12.90 -25.28 -10.92
C VAL A 156 12.51 -26.69 -10.52
N ALA A 157 11.24 -26.86 -10.13
CA ALA A 157 10.64 -28.17 -9.95
C ALA A 157 10.15 -28.68 -11.32
N VAL A 158 10.67 -29.83 -11.75
CA VAL A 158 10.26 -30.46 -13.00
C VAL A 158 8.94 -31.18 -12.78
N GLU A 159 7.90 -30.75 -13.50
CA GLU A 159 6.60 -31.41 -13.52
C GLU A 159 6.49 -32.23 -14.80
N GLU A 160 6.32 -33.54 -14.67
CA GLU A 160 6.08 -34.42 -15.81
C GLU A 160 4.63 -34.23 -16.27
N ILE A 161 4.46 -33.65 -17.46
CA ILE A 161 3.14 -33.48 -18.06
C ILE A 161 2.68 -34.83 -18.63
N LYS A 162 3.61 -35.56 -19.27
CA LYS A 162 3.29 -36.80 -19.95
C LYS A 162 4.50 -37.68 -20.24
N SER A 163 4.30 -38.98 -20.08
CA SER A 163 5.02 -40.04 -20.77
C SER A 163 4.00 -40.88 -21.57
N VAL A 164 4.40 -41.43 -22.73
CA VAL A 164 3.69 -42.44 -23.56
C VAL A 164 2.97 -41.96 -24.86
N THR A 165 3.07 -42.84 -25.88
CA THR A 165 2.54 -42.85 -27.26
C THR A 165 1.10 -42.32 -27.39
N TYR A 166 0.97 -41.14 -28.04
CA TYR A 166 -0.21 -40.45 -28.57
C TYR A 166 -1.59 -40.56 -27.89
N LYS A 167 -1.95 -39.50 -27.15
CA LYS A 167 -3.21 -38.73 -27.21
C LYS A 167 -3.02 -37.39 -26.50
N ASN A 168 -3.47 -36.29 -27.11
CA ASN A 168 -3.18 -34.91 -26.71
C ASN A 168 -3.95 -34.52 -25.44
N LYS A 169 -3.25 -34.11 -24.37
CA LYS A 169 -3.86 -33.49 -23.18
C LYS A 169 -3.11 -32.19 -22.88
N THR A 170 -3.84 -31.09 -22.89
CA THR A 170 -3.41 -29.75 -22.54
C THR A 170 -3.00 -29.64 -21.08
N SER A 171 -1.89 -28.96 -20.77
CA SER A 171 -1.48 -28.65 -19.39
C SER A 171 -1.95 -27.25 -18.99
N LYS A 172 -2.80 -27.19 -17.98
CA LYS A 172 -3.26 -25.94 -17.35
C LYS A 172 -2.24 -25.50 -16.31
N ILE A 173 -1.71 -24.29 -16.44
CA ILE A 173 -0.77 -23.71 -15.49
C ILE A 173 -1.35 -22.45 -14.85
N ILE A 174 -0.96 -22.21 -13.59
CA ILE A 174 -1.46 -21.10 -12.78
C ILE A 174 -0.28 -20.23 -12.37
N GLN A 175 -0.15 -19.08 -13.02
CA GLN A 175 0.86 -18.09 -12.69
C GLN A 175 0.33 -17.17 -11.58
N THR A 176 1.18 -16.81 -10.62
CA THR A 176 0.81 -15.91 -9.53
C THR A 176 1.85 -14.83 -9.34
N ASN A 177 1.41 -13.63 -8.96
CA ASN A 177 2.25 -12.47 -8.74
C ASN A 177 1.72 -11.69 -7.54
N THR A 178 2.56 -11.46 -6.53
CA THR A 178 2.18 -10.74 -5.31
C THR A 178 3.28 -9.78 -4.91
N TRP A 179 2.93 -8.50 -4.78
CA TRP A 179 3.79 -7.49 -4.17
C TRP A 179 3.30 -7.18 -2.76
N SER A 180 4.14 -7.43 -1.75
CA SER A 180 3.83 -7.09 -0.37
C SER A 180 3.87 -5.58 -0.18
N MET A 181 2.88 -5.00 0.49
CA MET A 181 2.80 -3.56 0.73
C MET A 181 2.18 -3.31 2.10
N SER A 182 2.39 -2.11 2.66
CA SER A 182 1.81 -1.71 3.95
C SER A 182 0.29 -1.87 3.96
N GLU A 183 -0.22 -2.62 4.94
CA GLU A 183 -1.66 -2.83 5.14
C GLU A 183 -2.42 -1.53 5.36
N ASN A 184 -1.74 -0.51 5.90
CA ASN A 184 -2.32 0.82 6.09
C ASN A 184 -2.84 1.43 4.79
N ILE A 185 -2.22 1.11 3.66
CA ILE A 185 -2.64 1.57 2.33
C ILE A 185 -3.56 0.54 1.70
N THR A 186 -3.13 -0.72 1.64
CA THR A 186 -3.86 -1.76 0.87
C THR A 186 -5.19 -2.15 1.48
N ALA A 187 -5.40 -1.93 2.78
CA ALA A 187 -6.70 -2.17 3.41
C ALA A 187 -7.69 -1.01 3.15
N LYS A 188 -7.19 0.20 2.86
CA LYS A 188 -8.01 1.40 2.62
C LYS A 188 -8.30 1.63 1.15
N PHE A 189 -7.38 1.24 0.27
CA PHE A 189 -7.41 1.58 -1.13
C PHE A 189 -7.02 0.41 -2.03
N LYS A 190 -7.61 0.37 -3.22
CA LYS A 190 -7.13 -0.47 -4.31
C LYS A 190 -5.81 0.10 -4.84
N VAL A 191 -4.82 -0.77 -5.00
CA VAL A 191 -3.51 -0.44 -5.55
C VAL A 191 -3.28 -1.27 -6.80
N ASP A 192 -3.05 -0.58 -7.92
CA ASP A 192 -2.58 -1.20 -9.14
C ASP A 192 -1.04 -1.20 -9.16
N VAL A 193 -0.44 -2.20 -9.81
CA VAL A 193 1.00 -2.36 -9.90
C VAL A 193 1.40 -2.26 -11.36
N LYS A 194 2.25 -1.29 -11.69
CA LYS A 194 2.85 -1.10 -13.00
C LYS A 194 4.30 -1.58 -12.94
N ALA A 195 4.53 -2.81 -13.41
CA ALA A 195 5.82 -3.47 -13.27
C ALA A 195 6.03 -4.54 -14.36
N GLY A 196 7.28 -4.90 -14.61
CA GLY A 196 7.60 -6.17 -15.25
C GLY A 196 7.54 -7.32 -14.24
N ILE A 197 7.19 -8.52 -14.70
CA ILE A 197 7.14 -9.74 -13.88
C ILE A 197 8.44 -10.53 -14.05
N PRO A 198 9.10 -10.97 -12.97
CA PRO A 198 10.21 -11.92 -13.02
C PRO A 198 9.82 -13.20 -13.76
N ASP A 199 10.67 -13.62 -14.69
CA ASP A 199 10.43 -14.78 -15.53
C ASP A 199 11.67 -15.68 -15.65
N ILE A 200 11.47 -16.89 -16.16
CA ILE A 200 12.50 -17.92 -16.29
C ILE A 200 12.51 -18.52 -17.70
N ALA A 201 13.70 -18.75 -18.23
CA ALA A 201 13.90 -19.48 -19.48
C ALA A 201 15.02 -20.52 -19.30
N GLU A 202 14.89 -21.64 -20.00
CA GLU A 202 15.97 -22.62 -20.14
C GLU A 202 16.97 -22.14 -21.19
N VAL A 203 18.25 -22.26 -20.87
CA VAL A 203 19.40 -21.92 -21.74
C VAL A 203 20.39 -23.08 -21.72
N SER A 204 21.34 -23.10 -22.65
CA SER A 204 22.32 -24.20 -22.77
C SER A 204 23.15 -24.49 -21.50
N THR A 205 23.23 -23.53 -20.57
CA THR A 205 23.97 -23.64 -19.30
C THR A 205 23.08 -23.85 -18.08
N GLY A 206 21.76 -24.04 -18.26
CA GLY A 206 20.80 -24.24 -17.18
C GLY A 206 19.60 -23.28 -17.31
N PHE A 207 19.28 -22.55 -16.25
CA PHE A 207 18.16 -21.61 -16.25
C PHE A 207 18.64 -20.17 -16.10
N SER A 208 18.03 -19.26 -16.85
CA SER A 208 18.25 -17.82 -16.76
C SER A 208 17.00 -17.11 -16.26
N THR A 209 17.19 -16.11 -15.40
CA THR A 209 16.12 -15.23 -14.94
C THR A 209 16.09 -13.94 -15.75
N SER A 210 14.90 -13.40 -15.98
CA SER A 210 14.70 -12.12 -16.65
C SER A 210 13.51 -11.37 -16.04
N VAL A 211 13.27 -10.13 -16.49
CA VAL A 211 12.06 -9.38 -16.13
C VAL A 211 11.31 -9.09 -17.41
N GLY A 212 10.04 -9.48 -17.46
CA GLY A 212 9.18 -9.25 -18.61
C GLY A 212 8.85 -7.77 -18.84
N VAL A 213 8.13 -7.52 -19.93
CA VAL A 213 7.67 -6.17 -20.30
C VAL A 213 6.75 -5.61 -19.22
N GLU A 214 6.86 -4.31 -18.96
CA GLU A 214 6.01 -3.61 -18.00
C GLU A 214 4.54 -3.65 -18.43
N ASN A 215 3.66 -4.06 -17.52
CA ASN A 215 2.22 -3.96 -17.69
C ASN A 215 1.55 -3.59 -16.36
N THR A 216 0.22 -3.42 -16.37
CA THR A 216 -0.58 -3.09 -15.18
C THR A 216 -1.26 -4.33 -14.63
N TYR A 217 -1.07 -4.58 -13.34
CA TYR A 217 -1.59 -5.72 -12.61
C TYR A 217 -2.30 -5.29 -11.33
N SER A 218 -3.14 -6.17 -10.79
CA SER A 218 -3.53 -6.07 -9.39
C SER A 218 -2.37 -6.47 -8.48
N ARG A 219 -2.33 -5.94 -7.24
CA ARG A 219 -1.30 -6.27 -6.25
C ARG A 219 -1.15 -7.77 -5.99
N VAL A 220 -2.27 -8.49 -5.98
CA VAL A 220 -2.33 -9.95 -6.00
C VAL A 220 -2.96 -10.32 -7.33
N HIS A 221 -2.19 -10.95 -8.20
CA HIS A 221 -2.62 -11.30 -9.55
C HIS A 221 -2.41 -12.80 -9.77
N THR A 222 -3.44 -13.44 -10.30
CA THR A 222 -3.42 -14.84 -10.71
C THR A 222 -3.89 -14.90 -12.14
N SER A 223 -3.14 -15.57 -12.99
CA SER A 223 -3.52 -15.84 -14.37
C SER A 223 -3.43 -17.33 -14.64
N GLU A 224 -4.44 -17.83 -15.34
CA GLU A 224 -4.51 -19.22 -15.76
C GLU A 224 -4.28 -19.26 -17.27
N ARG A 225 -3.35 -20.10 -17.72
CA ARG A 225 -3.10 -20.34 -19.15
C ARG A 225 -2.99 -21.83 -19.44
N THR A 226 -3.37 -22.18 -20.66
CA THR A 226 -3.21 -23.53 -21.18
C THR A 226 -2.00 -23.55 -22.09
N GLU A 227 -0.97 -24.29 -21.70
CA GLU A 227 0.22 -24.48 -22.52
C GLU A 227 0.06 -25.70 -23.42
N THR A 228 0.50 -25.58 -24.68
CA THR A 228 0.40 -26.62 -25.69
C THR A 228 1.70 -26.76 -26.44
N LEU A 229 2.18 -27.99 -26.61
CA LEU A 229 3.32 -28.32 -27.46
C LEU A 229 2.87 -29.21 -28.62
N SER A 230 3.30 -28.88 -29.83
CA SER A 230 3.15 -29.73 -31.01
C SER A 230 4.52 -29.93 -31.65
N THR A 231 5.05 -31.15 -31.60
CA THR A 231 6.33 -31.51 -32.21
C THR A 231 6.17 -32.72 -33.13
N ASN A 232 6.81 -32.65 -34.29
CA ASN A 232 6.99 -33.81 -35.16
C ASN A 232 8.24 -34.55 -34.70
N ILE A 233 8.18 -35.88 -34.67
CA ILE A 233 9.32 -36.68 -34.23
C ILE A 233 9.56 -37.81 -35.21
N ASP A 234 10.76 -37.82 -35.80
CA ASP A 234 11.21 -38.84 -36.74
C ASP A 234 11.90 -39.97 -36.01
N ILE A 235 11.40 -41.20 -36.19
CA ILE A 235 11.95 -42.41 -35.57
C ILE A 235 12.70 -43.21 -36.64
N PRO A 236 14.04 -43.33 -36.56
CA PRO A 236 14.81 -44.10 -37.53
C PRO A 236 14.41 -45.59 -37.53
N PRO A 237 14.53 -46.29 -38.69
CA PRO A 237 14.25 -47.73 -38.77
C PRO A 237 15.05 -48.55 -37.75
N GLY A 238 14.38 -49.49 -37.08
CA GLY A 238 15.02 -50.37 -36.09
C GLY A 238 15.40 -49.70 -34.75
N LYS A 239 14.97 -48.46 -34.50
CA LYS A 239 15.21 -47.75 -33.23
C LYS A 239 13.92 -47.61 -32.41
N LYS A 240 14.09 -47.44 -31.09
CA LYS A 240 13.03 -47.09 -30.14
C LYS A 240 13.37 -45.72 -29.54
N MET A 241 12.35 -44.89 -29.37
CA MET A 241 12.48 -43.57 -28.78
C MET A 241 11.50 -43.41 -27.62
N ASN A 242 11.99 -42.87 -26.52
CA ASN A 242 11.18 -42.50 -25.36
C ASN A 242 11.05 -40.98 -25.34
N VAL A 243 9.82 -40.48 -25.35
CA VAL A 243 9.52 -39.05 -25.29
C VAL A 243 8.97 -38.76 -23.91
N LYS A 244 9.63 -37.86 -23.19
CA LYS A 244 9.18 -37.32 -21.91
C LYS A 244 8.98 -35.82 -22.08
N ILE A 245 7.76 -35.36 -21.80
CA ILE A 245 7.38 -33.96 -21.92
C ILE A 245 7.27 -33.40 -20.51
N THR A 246 8.00 -32.32 -20.24
CA THR A 246 8.12 -31.73 -18.91
C THR A 246 7.91 -30.23 -18.99
N ILE A 247 7.51 -29.64 -17.87
CA ILE A 247 7.52 -28.19 -17.70
C ILE A 247 8.22 -27.87 -16.39
N GLY A 248 9.02 -26.81 -16.39
CA GLY A 248 9.70 -26.33 -15.21
C GLY A 248 8.83 -25.33 -14.46
N ARG A 249 8.47 -25.62 -13.21
CA ARG A 249 7.79 -24.67 -12.32
C ARG A 249 8.82 -23.96 -11.43
N CYS A 250 8.83 -22.63 -11.44
CA CYS A 250 9.74 -21.82 -10.62
C CYS A 250 8.95 -20.93 -9.64
N SER A 251 9.42 -20.86 -8.40
CA SER A 251 8.88 -19.95 -7.38
C SER A 251 9.90 -18.88 -7.04
N PHE A 252 9.50 -17.61 -7.15
CA PHE A 252 10.29 -16.46 -6.73
C PHE A 252 9.89 -15.99 -5.33
N ASP A 253 10.88 -15.68 -4.50
CA ASP A 253 10.76 -14.88 -3.28
C ASP A 253 11.90 -13.85 -3.30
N LEU A 254 11.59 -12.64 -3.78
CA LEU A 254 12.58 -11.61 -4.10
C LEU A 254 12.28 -10.30 -3.35
N PRO A 255 13.29 -9.59 -2.81
CA PRO A 255 13.09 -8.21 -2.43
C PRO A 255 12.79 -7.35 -3.66
N TYR A 256 11.94 -6.35 -3.50
CA TYR A 256 11.68 -5.31 -4.49
C TYR A 256 11.78 -3.91 -3.90
N THR A 257 12.08 -2.95 -4.76
CA THR A 257 11.98 -1.50 -4.51
C THR A 257 11.02 -0.89 -5.51
N GLY A 258 10.34 0.20 -5.17
CA GLY A 258 9.49 0.94 -6.13
C GLY A 258 8.94 2.23 -5.56
N THR A 259 8.16 2.95 -6.36
CA THR A 259 7.52 4.21 -6.00
C THR A 259 6.01 4.01 -5.87
N VAL A 260 5.43 4.34 -4.72
CA VAL A 260 3.98 4.47 -4.58
C VAL A 260 3.58 5.86 -5.05
N ARG A 261 2.68 5.94 -6.01
CA ARG A 261 2.17 7.19 -6.57
C ARG A 261 0.67 7.28 -6.38
N MET A 262 0.23 8.28 -5.63
CA MET A 262 -1.17 8.59 -5.38
C MET A 262 -1.54 9.86 -6.15
N THR A 263 -2.49 9.74 -7.09
CA THR A 263 -3.02 10.88 -7.84
C THR A 263 -4.33 11.31 -7.22
N CYS A 264 -4.43 12.58 -6.84
CA CYS A 264 -5.65 13.16 -6.28
C CYS A 264 -6.60 13.62 -7.40
N SER A 265 -7.89 13.66 -7.12
CA SER A 265 -8.93 14.10 -8.08
C SER A 265 -8.76 15.55 -8.54
N ASN A 266 -8.01 16.36 -7.80
CA ASN A 266 -7.64 17.73 -8.19
C ASN A 266 -6.38 17.80 -9.08
N GLY A 267 -5.85 16.66 -9.53
CA GLY A 267 -4.67 16.54 -10.39
C GLY A 267 -3.31 16.61 -9.66
N SER A 268 -3.30 16.92 -8.36
CA SER A 268 -2.08 16.88 -7.57
C SER A 268 -1.62 15.45 -7.27
N MET A 269 -0.34 15.30 -6.91
CA MET A 269 0.29 14.00 -6.73
C MET A 269 1.01 13.93 -5.40
N PHE A 270 0.97 12.76 -4.78
CA PHE A 270 1.76 12.40 -3.62
C PHE A 270 2.51 11.10 -3.92
N SER A 271 3.81 11.04 -3.65
CA SER A 271 4.60 9.85 -3.93
C SER A 271 5.73 9.65 -2.94
N PHE A 272 6.04 8.39 -2.65
CA PHE A 272 7.13 8.01 -1.76
C PHE A 272 7.75 6.68 -2.21
N GLN A 273 9.01 6.47 -1.84
CA GLN A 273 9.73 5.23 -2.09
C GLN A 273 9.27 4.14 -1.13
N THR A 274 9.18 2.90 -1.62
CA THR A 274 8.79 1.74 -0.83
C THR A 274 9.65 0.53 -1.16
N THR A 275 9.70 -0.40 -0.22
CA THR A 275 10.39 -1.67 -0.36
C THR A 275 9.49 -2.78 0.14
N GLY A 276 9.61 -3.98 -0.44
CA GLY A 276 8.86 -5.14 0.01
C GLY A 276 9.41 -6.43 -0.54
N LYS A 277 8.60 -7.48 -0.47
CA LYS A 277 8.85 -8.78 -1.07
C LYS A 277 7.87 -9.03 -2.21
N TYR A 278 8.40 -9.49 -3.33
CA TYR A 278 7.66 -10.06 -4.43
C TYR A 278 7.66 -11.58 -4.27
N LYS A 279 6.47 -12.18 -4.40
CA LYS A 279 6.30 -13.62 -4.50
C LYS A 279 5.58 -13.95 -5.79
N GLY A 280 6.12 -14.89 -6.55
CA GLY A 280 5.49 -15.31 -7.79
C GLY A 280 5.78 -16.75 -8.15
N ILE A 281 4.87 -17.34 -8.91
CA ILE A 281 5.04 -18.65 -9.53
C ILE A 281 5.01 -18.41 -11.03
N THR A 282 6.04 -18.86 -11.73
CA THR A 282 6.13 -18.88 -13.19
C THR A 282 6.50 -20.27 -13.69
N TYR A 283 6.43 -20.47 -15.01
CA TYR A 283 6.72 -21.73 -15.68
C TYR A 283 7.61 -21.47 -16.89
N THR A 284 8.52 -22.41 -17.18
CA THR A 284 9.21 -22.46 -18.47
C THR A 284 8.22 -22.82 -19.58
N ASP A 285 8.67 -22.74 -20.83
CA ASP A 285 8.00 -23.43 -21.92
C ASP A 285 8.05 -24.97 -21.72
N ILE A 286 7.18 -25.69 -22.45
CA ILE A 286 7.12 -27.17 -22.49
C ILE A 286 8.24 -27.74 -23.37
#